data_AF-A0AAD8EK05-F1
#
_entry.id   AF-A0AAD8EK05-F1
#
_cell.length_a   1.000
_cell.length_b   1.000
_cell.length_c   1.000
_cell.angle_alpha   90.00
_cell.angle_beta   90.00
_cell.angle_gamma   90.00
#
_symmetry.space_group_name_H-M   'P 1'
#
loop_
_entity.id
_entity.type
_entity.pdbx_description
1 polymer ?
#
loop_
_entity_poly.entity_id
_entity_poly.type
_entity_poly.pdbx_seq_one_letter_code
_entity_poly.pdbx_strand_id
1 'polypeptide(L)'
;MTIDYYYTSGSPPCNSVLLLNKTLGLKMNMKWLDFDKGEYKSPEFIKHTIPTIIDDGFVITESRAILGYLVEKYAKDDSLYPKDLKKRTLINQRLYFDVGVLYQSFLDYYLDVVYTGQYGGPTKFAKLEDAFQVLDKYLEGQAWIAGNNLSIADFSIASTTLNLLHCGFDVSKYNNVFKWFSKVKKTLPGYSQINPQHTVPTIYDNGFALGESRAILGYLVDQYGKDDFLYPKDIKQRAIVNQRLFFEAGTLDKAFGEYLRGKGAKLHDAFEILDKYLEGKKWIAGDSKTIADSSLISSVASIESAGFDVDNYSNVSNWFIRAQKSFPDYKSTIGAGLEY
;
A
#
# COMPACT_ATOMS: atom_id res chain seq x y z
N MET A 1 -13.71 6.70 -28.85
CA MET A 1 -12.94 7.84 -28.33
C MET A 1 -12.37 7.43 -26.99
N THR A 2 -11.15 7.83 -26.67
CA THR A 2 -10.39 7.27 -25.53
C THR A 2 -10.25 8.37 -24.48
N ILE A 3 -10.69 8.10 -23.25
CA ILE A 3 -10.58 9.02 -22.12
C ILE A 3 -9.11 9.04 -21.68
N ASP A 4 -8.47 10.20 -21.66
CA ASP A 4 -7.15 10.34 -21.04
C ASP A 4 -7.30 10.38 -19.52
N TYR A 5 -6.51 9.59 -18.80
CA TYR A 5 -6.57 9.50 -17.34
C TYR A 5 -5.21 9.73 -16.71
N TYR A 6 -5.05 10.89 -16.07
CA TYR A 6 -3.85 11.31 -15.37
C TYR A 6 -3.89 10.85 -13.91
N TYR A 7 -2.91 10.08 -13.50
CA TYR A 7 -2.91 9.40 -12.21
C TYR A 7 -1.50 9.17 -11.66
N THR A 8 -1.43 8.86 -10.36
CA THR A 8 -0.23 8.24 -9.77
C THR A 8 -0.63 6.97 -9.01
N SER A 9 0.34 6.07 -8.82
CA SER A 9 0.12 4.80 -8.13
C SER A 9 -0.06 5.02 -6.62
N GLY A 10 -0.80 4.14 -5.94
CA GLY A 10 -1.04 4.21 -4.49
C GLY A 10 -2.05 5.28 -4.04
N SER A 11 -2.31 6.33 -4.82
CA SER A 11 -3.25 7.40 -4.47
C SER A 11 -4.70 6.88 -4.31
N PRO A 12 -5.34 7.00 -3.12
CA PRO A 12 -6.72 6.55 -2.93
C PRO A 12 -7.74 7.20 -3.90
N PRO A 13 -7.68 8.52 -4.15
CA PRO A 13 -8.50 9.17 -5.19
C PRO A 13 -8.32 8.59 -6.59
N CYS A 14 -7.10 8.21 -6.98
CA CYS A 14 -6.86 7.58 -8.29
C CYS A 14 -7.39 6.14 -8.33
N ASN A 15 -7.20 5.39 -7.25
CA ASN A 15 -7.62 4.00 -7.19
C ASN A 15 -9.15 3.85 -7.25
N SER A 16 -9.91 4.81 -6.71
CA SER A 16 -11.38 4.75 -6.80
C SER A 16 -11.88 4.85 -8.23
N VAL A 17 -11.30 5.76 -9.03
CA VAL A 17 -11.61 5.90 -10.46
C VAL A 17 -11.18 4.65 -11.23
N LEU A 18 -10.03 4.06 -10.91
CA LEU A 18 -9.56 2.81 -11.52
C LEU A 18 -10.50 1.63 -11.26
N LEU A 19 -10.99 1.47 -10.04
CA LEU A 19 -11.94 0.41 -9.69
C LEU A 19 -13.27 0.59 -10.44
N LEU A 20 -13.78 1.81 -10.54
CA LEU A 20 -14.99 2.10 -11.30
C LEU A 20 -14.76 1.86 -12.81
N ASN A 21 -13.64 2.33 -13.36
CA ASN A 21 -13.26 2.13 -14.76
C ASN A 21 -13.29 0.64 -15.14
N LYS A 22 -12.71 -0.22 -14.30
CA LYS A 22 -12.72 -1.67 -14.49
C LYS A 22 -14.13 -2.26 -14.41
N THR A 23 -14.98 -1.74 -13.53
CA THR A 23 -16.39 -2.16 -13.39
C THR A 23 -17.21 -1.80 -14.64
N LEU A 24 -17.00 -0.60 -15.18
CA LEU A 24 -17.67 -0.13 -16.39
C LEU A 24 -17.06 -0.71 -17.68
N GLY A 25 -15.84 -1.27 -17.60
CA GLY A 25 -15.14 -1.84 -18.74
C GLY A 25 -14.65 -0.79 -19.74
N LEU A 26 -14.35 0.44 -19.29
CA LEU A 26 -13.92 1.51 -20.19
C LEU A 26 -12.44 1.32 -20.58
N LYS A 27 -12.11 1.75 -21.80
CA LYS A 27 -10.73 1.83 -22.28
C LYS A 27 -10.26 3.27 -22.07
N MET A 28 -9.37 3.46 -21.10
CA MET A 28 -8.73 4.74 -20.81
C MET A 28 -7.28 4.73 -21.31
N ASN A 29 -6.81 5.87 -21.78
CA ASN A 29 -5.41 6.12 -22.07
C ASN A 29 -4.72 6.56 -20.77
N MET A 30 -3.92 5.67 -20.22
CA MET A 30 -3.30 5.83 -18.91
C MET A 30 -2.11 6.79 -19.00
N LYS A 31 -2.17 7.92 -18.30
CA LYS A 31 -1.12 8.95 -18.22
C LYS A 31 -0.56 8.96 -16.80
N TRP A 32 0.42 8.12 -16.53
CA TRP A 32 1.10 8.12 -15.23
C TRP A 32 1.92 9.40 -15.06
N LEU A 33 1.92 9.96 -13.85
CA LEU A 33 2.71 11.12 -13.47
C LEU A 33 3.66 10.76 -12.32
N ASP A 34 4.93 11.11 -12.50
CA ASP A 34 5.98 11.00 -11.51
C ASP A 34 5.91 12.19 -10.53
N PHE A 35 5.47 11.92 -9.31
CA PHE A 35 5.35 12.95 -8.27
C PHE A 35 6.70 13.36 -7.69
N ASP A 36 7.69 12.48 -7.69
CA ASP A 36 9.03 12.76 -7.18
C ASP A 36 9.79 13.71 -8.12
N LYS A 37 9.56 13.56 -9.44
CA LYS A 37 10.08 14.50 -10.45
C LYS A 37 9.26 15.79 -10.58
N GLY A 38 8.14 15.90 -9.88
CA GLY A 38 7.29 17.09 -9.93
C GLY A 38 6.53 17.26 -11.23
N GLU A 39 6.27 16.18 -11.99
CA GLU A 39 5.60 16.25 -13.30
C GLU A 39 4.18 16.85 -13.20
N TYR A 40 3.54 16.74 -12.04
CA TYR A 40 2.25 17.39 -11.75
C TYR A 40 2.32 18.93 -11.76
N LYS A 41 3.51 19.52 -11.79
CA LYS A 41 3.75 20.97 -11.94
C LYS A 41 4.12 21.35 -13.38
N SER A 42 4.27 20.38 -14.28
CA SER A 42 4.66 20.66 -15.66
C SER A 42 3.61 21.53 -16.37
N PRO A 43 4.02 22.44 -17.27
CA PRO A 43 3.07 23.21 -18.08
C PRO A 43 2.16 22.34 -18.97
N GLU A 44 2.61 21.13 -19.29
CA GLU A 44 1.87 20.14 -20.08
C GLU A 44 0.71 19.52 -19.29
N PHE A 45 0.83 19.42 -17.96
CA PHE A 45 -0.26 19.00 -17.09
C PHE A 45 -1.09 20.20 -16.64
N ILE A 46 -2.15 20.46 -17.40
CA ILE A 46 -3.01 21.66 -17.31
C ILE A 46 -3.60 21.90 -15.90
N LYS A 47 -3.67 20.87 -15.04
CA LYS A 47 -4.28 20.94 -13.72
C LYS A 47 -3.37 20.30 -12.67
N HIS A 48 -2.99 21.01 -11.62
CA HIS A 48 -2.07 20.51 -10.58
C HIS A 48 -2.67 19.49 -9.60
N THR A 49 -3.68 18.71 -10.01
CA THR A 49 -4.42 17.82 -9.10
C THR A 49 -4.71 16.49 -9.79
N ILE A 50 -4.47 15.39 -9.07
CA ILE A 50 -4.82 14.05 -9.53
C ILE A 50 -5.92 13.45 -8.65
N PRO A 51 -6.76 12.54 -9.21
CA PRO A 51 -6.85 12.23 -10.63
C PRO A 51 -7.42 13.37 -11.48
N THR A 52 -7.06 13.37 -12.76
CA THR A 52 -7.70 14.21 -13.80
C THR A 52 -8.08 13.31 -14.99
N ILE A 53 -9.29 13.49 -15.54
CA ILE A 53 -9.65 12.90 -16.84
C ILE A 53 -9.85 13.97 -17.90
N ILE A 54 -9.57 13.62 -19.15
CA ILE A 54 -9.95 14.39 -20.34
C ILE A 54 -10.78 13.49 -21.23
N ASP A 55 -12.03 13.86 -21.43
CA ASP A 55 -13.00 13.11 -22.21
C ASP A 55 -13.59 13.99 -23.29
N ASP A 56 -13.19 13.75 -24.54
CA ASP A 56 -13.55 14.58 -25.71
C ASP A 56 -13.27 16.08 -25.50
N GLY A 57 -12.15 16.40 -24.85
CA GLY A 57 -11.74 17.78 -24.51
C GLY A 57 -12.38 18.34 -23.23
N PHE A 58 -13.33 17.63 -22.62
CA PHE A 58 -13.89 18.01 -21.32
C PHE A 58 -12.99 17.53 -20.19
N VAL A 59 -12.42 18.47 -19.44
CA VAL A 59 -11.47 18.21 -18.35
C VAL A 59 -12.22 18.16 -17.02
N ILE A 60 -12.04 17.07 -16.27
CA ILE A 60 -12.66 16.88 -14.96
C ILE A 60 -11.59 16.51 -13.94
N THR A 61 -11.58 17.25 -12.83
CA THR A 61 -10.79 16.98 -11.62
C THR A 61 -11.73 16.50 -10.51
N GLU A 62 -11.19 16.20 -9.32
CA GLU A 62 -11.93 15.64 -8.17
C GLU A 62 -12.44 14.22 -8.42
N SER A 63 -11.76 13.23 -7.83
CA SER A 63 -12.08 11.80 -7.98
C SER A 63 -13.58 11.49 -7.83
N ARG A 64 -14.25 12.06 -6.82
CA ARG A 64 -15.67 11.79 -6.54
C ARG A 64 -16.62 12.40 -7.58
N ALA A 65 -16.25 13.53 -8.19
CA ALA A 65 -16.98 14.09 -9.32
C ALA A 65 -16.74 13.25 -10.59
N ILE A 66 -15.51 12.80 -10.82
CA ILE A 66 -15.15 11.88 -11.91
C ILE A 66 -15.97 10.59 -11.81
N LEU A 67 -16.12 10.00 -10.61
CA LEU A 67 -16.93 8.80 -10.41
C LEU A 67 -18.39 9.00 -10.86
N GLY A 68 -19.02 10.11 -10.44
CA GLY A 68 -20.38 10.45 -10.85
C GLY A 68 -20.50 10.63 -12.36
N TYR A 69 -19.58 11.39 -12.96
CA TYR A 69 -19.54 11.64 -14.41
C TYR A 69 -19.41 10.34 -15.22
N LEU A 70 -18.48 9.45 -14.84
CA LEU A 70 -18.26 8.20 -15.56
C LEU A 70 -19.49 7.29 -15.52
N VAL A 71 -20.19 7.22 -14.37
CA VAL A 71 -21.45 6.48 -14.29
C VAL A 71 -22.52 7.14 -15.16
N GLU A 72 -22.72 8.45 -15.06
CA GLU A 72 -23.79 9.13 -15.80
C GLU A 72 -23.60 9.11 -17.31
N LYS A 73 -22.36 9.15 -17.81
CA LYS A 73 -22.07 9.13 -19.25
C LYS A 73 -21.96 7.72 -19.83
N TYR A 74 -21.41 6.77 -19.07
CA TYR A 74 -20.97 5.47 -19.64
C TYR A 74 -21.62 4.23 -19.02
N ALA A 75 -22.26 4.32 -17.86
CA ALA A 75 -22.94 3.15 -17.30
C ALA A 75 -24.18 2.77 -18.12
N LYS A 76 -24.51 1.48 -18.13
CA LYS A 76 -25.70 0.95 -18.84
C LYS A 76 -27.01 1.40 -18.18
N ASP A 77 -26.97 1.63 -16.88
CA ASP A 77 -28.09 2.05 -16.05
C ASP A 77 -27.58 2.96 -14.91
N ASP A 78 -28.51 3.47 -14.10
CA ASP A 78 -28.19 4.34 -12.97
C ASP A 78 -27.96 3.57 -11.65
N SER A 79 -27.79 2.24 -11.67
CA SER A 79 -27.73 1.43 -10.44
C SER A 79 -26.60 1.85 -9.48
N LEU A 80 -25.44 2.25 -10.02
CA LEU A 80 -24.29 2.72 -9.25
C LEU A 80 -24.44 4.17 -8.75
N TYR A 81 -25.29 4.97 -9.39
CA TYR A 81 -25.58 6.35 -9.00
C TYR A 81 -27.02 6.78 -9.34
N PRO A 82 -28.02 6.26 -8.60
CA PRO A 82 -29.43 6.38 -8.98
C PRO A 82 -29.90 7.82 -9.07
N LYS A 83 -30.85 8.11 -9.97
CA LYS A 83 -31.49 9.43 -10.06
C LYS A 83 -32.51 9.69 -8.95
N ASP A 84 -32.96 8.64 -8.26
CA ASP A 84 -33.82 8.76 -7.08
C ASP A 84 -33.19 9.70 -6.04
N LEU A 85 -33.94 10.73 -5.65
CA LEU A 85 -33.44 11.80 -4.80
C LEU A 85 -32.88 11.29 -3.46
N LYS A 86 -33.59 10.35 -2.82
CA LYS A 86 -33.20 9.86 -1.49
C LYS A 86 -31.94 8.99 -1.57
N LYS A 87 -31.90 8.05 -2.52
CA LYS A 87 -30.73 7.20 -2.75
C LYS A 87 -29.51 8.03 -3.12
N ARG A 88 -29.66 8.98 -4.06
CA ARG A 88 -28.57 9.87 -4.48
C ARG A 88 -28.05 10.72 -3.32
N THR A 89 -28.95 11.25 -2.50
CA THR A 89 -28.57 12.04 -1.32
C THR A 89 -27.73 11.23 -0.34
N LEU A 90 -28.10 9.97 -0.07
CA LEU A 90 -27.31 9.09 0.79
C LEU A 90 -25.93 8.77 0.20
N ILE A 91 -25.85 8.48 -1.10
CA ILE A 91 -24.57 8.25 -1.79
C ILE A 91 -23.68 9.49 -1.68
N ASN A 92 -24.22 10.68 -1.99
CA ASN A 92 -23.49 11.93 -1.87
C ASN A 92 -23.03 12.18 -0.43
N GLN A 93 -23.88 11.93 0.56
CA GLN A 93 -23.51 12.04 1.98
C GLN A 93 -22.30 11.15 2.31
N ARG A 94 -22.24 9.91 1.79
CA ARG A 94 -21.09 9.01 2.00
C ARG A 94 -19.83 9.48 1.26
N LEU A 95 -19.97 10.03 0.05
CA LEU A 95 -18.85 10.63 -0.67
C LEU A 95 -18.27 11.85 0.06
N TYR A 96 -19.12 12.71 0.62
CA TYR A 96 -18.69 13.86 1.41
C TYR A 96 -18.09 13.45 2.76
N PHE A 97 -18.64 12.42 3.40
CA PHE A 97 -18.03 11.81 4.58
C PHE A 97 -16.63 11.27 4.26
N ASP A 98 -16.46 10.59 3.13
CA ASP A 98 -15.16 10.07 2.72
C ASP A 98 -14.14 11.20 2.53
N VAL A 99 -14.44 12.23 1.72
CA VAL A 99 -13.47 13.32 1.50
C VAL A 99 -13.19 14.14 2.76
N GLY A 100 -14.22 14.45 3.55
CA GLY A 100 -14.13 15.42 4.65
C GLY A 100 -13.79 14.80 6.00
N VAL A 101 -13.94 13.50 6.16
CA VAL A 101 -13.73 12.81 7.45
C VAL A 101 -12.78 11.64 7.31
N LEU A 102 -13.12 10.62 6.52
CA LEU A 102 -12.34 9.37 6.49
C LEU A 102 -10.98 9.54 5.78
N TYR A 103 -11.00 10.08 4.56
CA TYR A 103 -9.78 10.34 3.80
C TYR A 103 -8.95 11.43 4.48
N GLN A 104 -9.58 12.47 5.02
CA GLN A 104 -8.87 13.52 5.73
C GLN A 104 -8.18 13.00 7.00
N SER A 105 -8.83 12.15 7.80
CA SER A 105 -8.18 11.54 8.98
C SER A 105 -7.05 10.59 8.61
N PHE A 106 -7.16 9.88 7.48
CA PHE A 106 -6.05 9.15 6.89
C PHE A 106 -4.87 10.08 6.54
N LEU A 107 -5.11 11.18 5.83
CA LEU A 107 -4.04 12.13 5.48
C LEU A 107 -3.40 12.71 6.74
N ASP A 108 -4.22 13.17 7.69
CA ASP A 108 -3.74 13.81 8.92
C ASP A 108 -2.82 12.88 9.72
N TYR A 109 -3.10 11.58 9.77
CA TYR A 109 -2.31 10.62 10.55
C TYR A 109 -1.15 10.00 9.76
N TYR A 110 -1.41 9.53 8.54
CA TYR A 110 -0.45 8.74 7.77
C TYR A 110 0.46 9.58 6.88
N LEU A 111 0.02 10.71 6.32
CA LEU A 111 0.93 11.54 5.53
C LEU A 111 1.92 12.34 6.37
N ASP A 112 1.67 12.49 7.68
CA ASP A 112 2.67 13.05 8.60
C ASP A 112 4.00 12.29 8.51
N VAL A 113 3.98 10.96 8.27
CA VAL A 113 5.21 10.16 8.16
C VAL A 113 6.06 10.57 6.97
N VAL A 114 5.42 10.98 5.86
CA VAL A 114 6.11 11.39 4.63
C VAL A 114 6.86 12.71 4.86
N TYR A 115 6.31 13.62 5.65
CA TYR A 115 6.90 14.95 5.87
C TYR A 115 7.77 15.05 7.11
N THR A 116 7.48 14.25 8.15
CA THR A 116 8.11 14.36 9.47
C THR A 116 8.91 13.13 9.87
N GLY A 117 8.75 12.02 9.15
CA GLY A 117 9.32 10.72 9.54
C GLY A 117 8.60 10.05 10.72
N GLN A 118 7.50 10.63 11.23
CA GLN A 118 6.68 10.07 12.30
C GLN A 118 5.21 10.07 11.91
N TYR A 119 4.45 9.08 12.40
CA TYR A 119 2.99 9.12 12.29
C TYR A 119 2.41 10.28 13.10
N GLY A 120 1.17 10.65 12.77
CA GLY A 120 0.43 11.62 13.56
C GLY A 120 0.32 11.20 15.03
N GLY A 121 0.28 12.18 15.93
CA GLY A 121 0.14 11.89 17.36
C GLY A 121 -1.21 11.27 17.74
N PRO A 122 -1.39 10.89 19.02
CA PRO A 122 -2.58 10.19 19.51
C PRO A 122 -3.92 10.89 19.18
N THR A 123 -3.96 12.23 19.18
CA THR A 123 -5.15 12.99 18.81
C THR A 123 -5.58 12.78 17.36
N LYS A 124 -4.64 12.66 16.43
CA LYS A 124 -4.92 12.39 15.02
C LYS A 124 -5.35 10.94 14.82
N PHE A 125 -4.73 10.01 15.56
CA PHE A 125 -5.14 8.61 15.58
C PHE A 125 -6.58 8.43 16.09
N ALA A 126 -6.94 9.10 17.19
CA ALA A 126 -8.30 9.05 17.73
C ALA A 126 -9.35 9.52 16.70
N LYS A 127 -9.06 10.59 15.94
CA LYS A 127 -9.95 11.04 14.84
C LYS A 127 -10.09 10.00 13.73
N LEU A 128 -9.02 9.26 13.43
CA LEU A 128 -9.07 8.16 12.48
C LEU A 128 -9.95 7.02 13.01
N GLU A 129 -9.80 6.65 14.28
CA GLU A 129 -10.66 5.66 14.93
C GLU A 129 -12.13 6.09 14.96
N ASP A 130 -12.42 7.36 15.28
CA ASP A 130 -13.76 7.94 15.25
C ASP A 130 -14.38 7.86 13.84
N ALA A 131 -13.59 8.15 12.80
CA ALA A 131 -14.05 8.03 11.43
C ALA A 131 -14.44 6.58 11.10
N PHE A 132 -13.67 5.58 11.55
CA PHE A 132 -14.03 4.17 11.36
C PHE A 132 -15.22 3.72 12.20
N GLN A 133 -15.42 4.26 13.40
CA GLN A 133 -16.63 4.01 14.18
C GLN A 133 -17.89 4.51 13.45
N VAL A 134 -17.81 5.72 12.86
CA VAL A 134 -18.91 6.25 12.03
C VAL A 134 -19.13 5.40 10.79
N LEU A 135 -18.05 4.96 10.12
CA LEU A 135 -18.13 4.08 8.96
C LEU A 135 -18.81 2.75 9.30
N ASP A 136 -18.43 2.13 10.43
CA ASP A 136 -19.02 0.88 10.91
C ASP A 136 -20.51 1.03 11.20
N LYS A 137 -20.89 2.17 11.80
CA LYS A 137 -22.30 2.51 12.06
C LYS A 137 -23.11 2.74 10.79
N TYR A 138 -22.53 3.33 9.74
CA TYR A 138 -23.19 3.45 8.44
C TYR A 138 -23.46 2.10 7.77
N LEU A 139 -22.65 1.08 8.07
CA LEU A 139 -22.79 -0.27 7.55
C LEU A 139 -23.68 -1.16 8.42
N GLU A 140 -24.11 -0.69 9.59
CA GLU A 140 -25.01 -1.43 10.47
C GLU A 140 -26.35 -1.71 9.77
N GLY A 141 -26.64 -3.00 9.56
CA GLY A 141 -27.84 -3.45 8.85
C GLY A 141 -27.87 -3.16 7.34
N GLN A 142 -26.76 -2.70 6.75
CA GLN A 142 -26.66 -2.38 5.33
C GLN A 142 -25.72 -3.34 4.59
N ALA A 143 -26.03 -3.61 3.31
CA ALA A 143 -25.22 -4.50 2.48
C ALA A 143 -24.04 -3.77 1.80
N TRP A 144 -24.14 -2.45 1.66
CA TRP A 144 -23.22 -1.51 1.01
C TRP A 144 -23.31 -0.14 1.71
N ILE A 145 -22.34 0.74 1.49
CA ILE A 145 -22.16 1.92 2.36
C ILE A 145 -23.30 2.95 2.31
N ALA A 146 -24.06 2.94 1.22
CA ALA A 146 -25.21 3.82 1.00
C ALA A 146 -26.55 3.08 0.95
N GLY A 147 -26.59 1.79 1.31
CA GLY A 147 -27.83 1.02 1.32
C GLY A 147 -27.68 -0.47 0.97
N ASN A 148 -28.68 -1.00 0.27
CA ASN A 148 -28.70 -2.41 -0.14
C ASN A 148 -27.98 -2.69 -1.47
N ASN A 149 -27.60 -1.66 -2.22
CA ASN A 149 -27.02 -1.77 -3.56
C ASN A 149 -25.62 -1.13 -3.60
N LEU A 150 -24.73 -1.71 -4.40
CA LEU A 150 -23.39 -1.15 -4.66
C LEU A 150 -23.54 0.23 -5.31
N SER A 151 -22.71 1.19 -4.90
CA SER A 151 -22.76 2.57 -5.40
C SER A 151 -21.37 3.15 -5.58
N ILE A 152 -21.26 4.31 -6.25
CA ILE A 152 -19.99 5.05 -6.38
C ILE A 152 -19.34 5.41 -5.03
N ALA A 153 -20.12 5.50 -3.94
CA ALA A 153 -19.58 5.71 -2.60
C ALA A 153 -18.72 4.53 -2.11
N ASP A 154 -19.08 3.30 -2.47
CA ASP A 154 -18.32 2.11 -2.09
C ASP A 154 -16.93 2.11 -2.75
N PHE A 155 -16.81 2.55 -4.01
CA PHE A 155 -15.53 2.64 -4.73
C PHE A 155 -14.57 3.64 -4.08
N SER A 156 -15.11 4.79 -3.67
CA SER A 156 -14.36 5.86 -3.01
C SER A 156 -13.84 5.39 -1.65
N ILE A 157 -14.75 4.95 -0.78
CA ILE A 157 -14.42 4.53 0.59
C ILE A 157 -13.55 3.27 0.59
N ALA A 158 -13.78 2.32 -0.31
CA ALA A 158 -12.96 1.11 -0.41
C ALA A 158 -11.49 1.45 -0.72
N SER A 159 -11.24 2.47 -1.55
CA SER A 159 -9.89 2.87 -1.90
C SER A 159 -9.16 3.53 -0.72
N THR A 160 -9.89 4.31 0.09
CA THR A 160 -9.39 4.87 1.35
C THR A 160 -9.11 3.76 2.37
N THR A 161 -10.07 2.86 2.62
CA THR A 161 -9.92 1.71 3.53
C THR A 161 -8.76 0.78 3.13
N LEU A 162 -8.58 0.53 1.84
CA LEU A 162 -7.46 -0.27 1.34
C LEU A 162 -6.11 0.37 1.68
N ASN A 163 -5.96 1.67 1.51
CA ASN A 163 -4.72 2.35 1.85
C ASN A 163 -4.42 2.33 3.36
N LEU A 164 -5.45 2.49 4.18
CA LEU A 164 -5.32 2.34 5.62
C LEU A 164 -4.82 0.95 6.03
N LEU A 165 -5.33 -0.11 5.39
CA LEU A 165 -4.81 -1.46 5.56
C LEU A 165 -3.35 -1.60 5.10
N HIS A 166 -2.96 -0.98 3.98
CA HIS A 166 -1.57 -0.96 3.52
C HIS A 166 -0.64 -0.27 4.54
N CYS A 167 -1.15 0.72 5.28
CA CYS A 167 -0.43 1.38 6.35
C CYS A 167 -0.57 0.69 7.72
N GLY A 168 -1.07 -0.54 7.77
CA GLY A 168 -1.15 -1.34 9.00
C GLY A 168 -2.31 -1.02 9.94
N PHE A 169 -3.30 -0.23 9.51
CA PHE A 169 -4.48 0.04 10.33
C PHE A 169 -5.34 -1.22 10.51
N ASP A 170 -5.62 -1.60 11.76
CA ASP A 170 -6.40 -2.79 12.08
C ASP A 170 -7.92 -2.53 11.94
N VAL A 171 -8.48 -2.90 10.80
CA VAL A 171 -9.93 -2.79 10.57
C VAL A 171 -10.75 -3.91 11.22
N SER A 172 -10.12 -4.95 11.78
CA SER A 172 -10.83 -6.12 12.31
C SER A 172 -11.69 -5.81 13.54
N LYS A 173 -11.38 -4.70 14.22
CA LYS A 173 -12.17 -4.14 15.34
C LYS A 173 -13.54 -3.63 14.92
N TYR A 174 -13.75 -3.37 13.63
CA TYR A 174 -14.97 -2.81 13.06
C TYR A 174 -15.69 -3.90 12.26
N ASN A 175 -16.57 -4.64 12.93
CA ASN A 175 -17.18 -5.86 12.39
C ASN A 175 -17.95 -5.64 11.08
N ASN A 176 -18.67 -4.53 10.94
CA ASN A 176 -19.44 -4.23 9.73
C ASN A 176 -18.53 -3.78 8.60
N VAL A 177 -17.50 -2.97 8.91
CA VAL A 177 -16.46 -2.58 7.94
C VAL A 177 -15.72 -3.81 7.42
N PHE A 178 -15.30 -4.72 8.30
CA PHE A 178 -14.58 -5.92 7.92
C PHE A 178 -15.41 -6.82 6.98
N LYS A 179 -16.70 -7.02 7.28
CA LYS A 179 -17.64 -7.77 6.44
C LYS A 179 -17.87 -7.09 5.09
N TRP A 180 -18.16 -5.80 5.11
CA TRP A 180 -18.37 -5.00 3.90
C TRP A 180 -17.13 -5.01 3.01
N PHE A 181 -15.96 -4.77 3.58
CA PHE A 181 -14.71 -4.73 2.82
C PHE A 181 -14.39 -6.11 2.22
N SER A 182 -14.60 -7.19 2.98
CA SER A 182 -14.48 -8.56 2.45
C SER A 182 -15.40 -8.82 1.26
N LYS A 183 -16.59 -8.21 1.23
CA LYS A 183 -17.52 -8.27 0.09
C LYS A 183 -17.05 -7.41 -1.08
N VAL A 184 -16.56 -6.19 -0.82
CA VAL A 184 -15.93 -5.31 -1.83
C VAL A 184 -14.85 -6.06 -2.60
N LYS A 185 -13.91 -6.72 -1.88
CA LYS A 185 -12.79 -7.48 -2.48
C LYS A 185 -13.25 -8.56 -3.46
N LYS A 186 -14.40 -9.19 -3.17
CA LYS A 186 -14.98 -10.26 -3.99
C LYS A 186 -15.81 -9.73 -5.17
N THR A 187 -16.35 -8.53 -5.04
CA THR A 187 -17.35 -7.99 -5.98
C THR A 187 -16.73 -7.07 -7.02
N LEU A 188 -15.80 -6.20 -6.63
CA LEU A 188 -15.27 -5.16 -7.52
C LEU A 188 -14.22 -5.72 -8.50
N PRO A 189 -14.45 -5.67 -9.82
CA PRO A 189 -13.44 -6.00 -10.83
C PRO A 189 -12.20 -5.12 -10.65
N GLY A 190 -11.02 -5.74 -10.66
CA GLY A 190 -9.75 -5.04 -10.50
C GLY A 190 -9.17 -5.08 -9.08
N TYR A 191 -9.98 -5.36 -8.04
CA TYR A 191 -9.45 -5.51 -6.69
C TYR A 191 -8.50 -6.73 -6.59
N SER A 192 -8.88 -7.85 -7.18
CA SER A 192 -8.04 -9.06 -7.30
C SER A 192 -6.93 -8.95 -8.35
N GLN A 193 -7.00 -8.00 -9.30
CA GLN A 193 -5.89 -7.77 -10.23
C GLN A 193 -4.82 -6.88 -9.62
N ILE A 194 -5.20 -5.90 -8.80
CA ILE A 194 -4.26 -5.01 -8.12
C ILE A 194 -3.62 -5.70 -6.93
N ASN A 195 -4.32 -6.58 -6.20
CA ASN A 195 -3.75 -7.36 -5.09
C ASN A 195 -4.41 -8.76 -5.00
N PRO A 196 -4.05 -9.72 -5.88
CA PRO A 196 -4.66 -11.05 -5.95
C PRO A 196 -4.49 -11.88 -4.68
N GLN A 197 -3.38 -11.67 -3.97
CA GLN A 197 -3.05 -12.37 -2.73
C GLN A 197 -3.76 -11.74 -1.51
N HIS A 198 -4.27 -10.51 -1.66
CA HIS A 198 -4.76 -9.65 -0.58
C HIS A 198 -3.72 -9.41 0.53
N THR A 199 -2.43 -9.48 0.19
CA THR A 199 -1.31 -9.25 1.09
C THR A 199 -0.60 -7.95 0.75
N VAL A 200 0.03 -7.34 1.75
CA VAL A 200 0.81 -6.12 1.60
C VAL A 200 2.29 -6.50 1.80
N PRO A 201 3.24 -5.89 1.06
CA PRO A 201 3.06 -4.86 0.04
C PRO A 201 2.60 -5.41 -1.33
N THR A 202 1.96 -4.55 -2.12
CA THR A 202 1.66 -4.77 -3.54
C THR A 202 1.86 -3.46 -4.32
N ILE A 203 2.57 -3.51 -5.45
CA ILE A 203 2.74 -2.35 -6.34
C ILE A 203 1.82 -2.44 -7.57
N TYR A 204 1.52 -1.29 -8.16
CA TYR A 204 0.93 -1.18 -9.49
C TYR A 204 1.77 -0.21 -10.34
N ASP A 205 2.44 -0.74 -11.34
CA ASP A 205 3.36 -0.01 -12.21
C ASP A 205 2.90 -0.10 -13.67
N ASN A 206 2.43 1.02 -14.24
CA ASN A 206 2.07 1.14 -15.66
C ASN A 206 1.16 0.02 -16.22
N GLY A 207 0.18 -0.45 -15.43
CA GLY A 207 -0.71 -1.54 -15.84
C GLY A 207 -0.30 -2.93 -15.36
N PHE A 208 0.86 -3.05 -14.73
CA PHE A 208 1.38 -4.28 -14.15
C PHE A 208 1.27 -4.25 -12.62
N ALA A 209 0.48 -5.17 -12.06
CA ALA A 209 0.38 -5.36 -10.62
C ALA A 209 1.33 -6.46 -10.17
N LEU A 210 2.07 -6.22 -9.08
CA LEU A 210 2.98 -7.20 -8.51
C LEU A 210 2.91 -7.18 -6.97
N GLY A 211 2.43 -8.29 -6.40
CA GLY A 211 2.52 -8.56 -4.97
C GLY A 211 3.85 -9.24 -4.61
N GLU A 212 4.03 -9.53 -3.32
CA GLU A 212 5.23 -10.13 -2.72
C GLU A 212 6.43 -9.16 -2.66
N SER A 213 6.78 -8.72 -1.44
CA SER A 213 7.85 -7.72 -1.20
C SER A 213 9.17 -8.03 -1.91
N ARG A 214 9.56 -9.31 -1.97
CA ARG A 214 10.82 -9.75 -2.59
C ARG A 214 10.77 -9.74 -4.11
N ALA A 215 9.61 -10.05 -4.70
CA ALA A 215 9.40 -9.93 -6.13
C ALA A 215 9.36 -8.45 -6.54
N ILE A 216 8.70 -7.61 -5.73
CA ILE A 216 8.66 -6.16 -5.88
C ILE A 216 10.07 -5.57 -5.87
N LEU A 217 10.91 -5.93 -4.89
CA LEU A 217 12.29 -5.44 -4.81
C LEU A 217 13.09 -5.79 -6.07
N GLY A 218 13.00 -7.03 -6.55
CA GLY A 218 13.67 -7.47 -7.78
C GLY A 218 13.18 -6.69 -9.00
N TYR A 219 11.87 -6.51 -9.14
CA TYR A 219 11.25 -5.76 -10.24
C TYR A 219 11.67 -4.29 -10.24
N LEU A 220 11.62 -3.62 -9.09
CA LEU A 220 11.97 -2.20 -8.99
C LEU A 220 13.43 -1.94 -9.35
N VAL A 221 14.36 -2.83 -8.95
CA VAL A 221 15.76 -2.72 -9.37
C VAL A 221 15.92 -3.02 -10.85
N ASP A 222 15.29 -4.09 -11.36
CA ASP A 222 15.41 -4.47 -12.78
C ASP A 222 14.77 -3.41 -13.72
N GLN A 223 13.77 -2.62 -13.26
CA GLN A 223 13.17 -1.53 -14.06
C GLN A 223 13.83 -0.15 -13.85
N TYR A 224 14.04 0.25 -12.60
CA TYR A 224 14.40 1.62 -12.24
C TYR A 224 15.81 1.76 -11.69
N GLY A 225 16.49 0.65 -11.42
CA GLY A 225 17.87 0.65 -10.95
C GLY A 225 18.78 1.36 -11.95
N LYS A 226 19.61 2.28 -11.46
CA LYS A 226 20.64 2.93 -12.29
C LYS A 226 21.75 1.97 -12.71
N ASP A 227 21.88 0.88 -11.96
CA ASP A 227 22.87 -0.17 -12.14
C ASP A 227 22.32 -1.50 -11.57
N ASP A 228 23.06 -2.58 -11.82
CA ASP A 228 22.70 -3.92 -11.38
C ASP A 228 23.30 -4.29 -10.01
N PHE A 229 23.93 -3.38 -9.25
CA PHE A 229 24.67 -3.78 -8.03
C PHE A 229 23.72 -4.34 -6.96
N LEU A 230 22.51 -3.78 -6.87
CA LEU A 230 21.50 -4.21 -5.90
C LEU A 230 20.90 -5.57 -6.24
N TYR A 231 20.83 -5.92 -7.54
CA TYR A 231 20.35 -7.21 -8.01
C TYR A 231 21.17 -7.73 -9.20
N PRO A 232 22.38 -8.27 -8.95
CA PRO A 232 23.37 -8.58 -9.98
C PRO A 232 22.84 -9.52 -11.07
N LYS A 233 23.24 -9.32 -12.32
CA LYS A 233 22.90 -10.22 -13.44
C LYS A 233 23.77 -11.48 -13.49
N ASP A 234 24.94 -11.46 -12.86
CA ASP A 234 25.76 -12.67 -12.71
C ASP A 234 24.95 -13.77 -12.02
N ILE A 235 24.88 -14.94 -12.64
CA ILE A 235 23.95 -15.99 -12.23
C ILE A 235 24.29 -16.55 -10.84
N LYS A 236 25.57 -16.63 -10.49
CA LYS A 236 26.00 -17.17 -9.19
C LYS A 236 25.71 -16.15 -8.09
N GLN A 237 26.02 -14.89 -8.33
CA GLN A 237 25.74 -13.82 -7.37
C GLN A 237 24.23 -13.62 -7.20
N ARG A 238 23.44 -13.64 -8.28
CA ARG A 238 21.98 -13.57 -8.24
C ARG A 238 21.39 -14.75 -7.46
N ALA A 239 21.94 -15.96 -7.65
CA ALA A 239 21.51 -17.13 -6.89
C ALA A 239 21.76 -16.98 -5.38
N ILE A 240 22.89 -16.38 -4.98
CA ILE A 240 23.16 -16.08 -3.56
C ILE A 240 22.16 -15.06 -3.02
N VAL A 241 21.90 -13.96 -3.74
CA VAL A 241 20.89 -12.96 -3.34
C VAL A 241 19.51 -13.61 -3.17
N ASN A 242 19.07 -14.38 -4.16
CA ASN A 242 17.79 -15.09 -4.11
C ASN A 242 17.75 -16.07 -2.93
N GLN A 243 18.84 -16.80 -2.66
CA GLN A 243 18.92 -17.70 -1.51
C GLN A 243 18.66 -16.96 -0.19
N ARG A 244 19.19 -15.74 -0.02
CA ARG A 244 18.95 -14.93 1.18
C ARG A 244 17.51 -14.42 1.28
N LEU A 245 16.92 -13.99 0.16
CA LEU A 245 15.51 -13.59 0.10
C LEU A 245 14.58 -14.75 0.48
N PHE A 246 14.84 -15.96 -0.05
CA PHE A 246 14.04 -17.15 0.28
C PHE A 246 14.28 -17.68 1.69
N PHE A 247 15.51 -17.55 2.22
CA PHE A 247 15.79 -17.84 3.62
C PHE A 247 14.98 -16.93 4.54
N GLU A 248 14.92 -15.64 4.23
CA GLU A 248 14.17 -14.69 5.02
C GLU A 248 12.66 -15.00 5.01
N ALA A 249 12.06 -15.25 3.82
CA ALA A 249 10.65 -15.65 3.70
C ALA A 249 10.31 -17.02 4.32
N GLY A 250 11.18 -17.99 4.07
CA GLY A 250 10.89 -19.41 4.32
C GLY A 250 11.28 -19.87 5.72
N THR A 251 12.25 -19.20 6.32
CA THR A 251 12.87 -19.60 7.59
C THR A 251 12.73 -18.50 8.63
N LEU A 252 13.29 -17.31 8.39
CA LEU A 252 13.35 -16.26 9.41
C LEU A 252 11.96 -15.74 9.80
N ASP A 253 11.13 -15.37 8.82
CA ASP A 253 9.79 -14.82 9.06
C ASP A 253 8.88 -15.84 9.78
N LYS A 254 8.95 -17.12 9.39
CA LYS A 254 8.19 -18.19 10.05
C LYS A 254 8.67 -18.41 11.49
N ALA A 255 9.98 -18.41 11.71
CA ALA A 255 10.57 -18.56 13.03
C ALA A 255 10.18 -17.39 13.94
N PHE A 256 10.16 -16.17 13.40
CA PHE A 256 9.71 -14.98 14.12
C PHE A 256 8.23 -15.09 14.50
N GLY A 257 7.37 -15.53 13.59
CA GLY A 257 5.97 -15.80 13.90
C GLY A 257 5.78 -16.83 15.02
N GLU A 258 6.64 -17.84 15.14
CA GLU A 258 6.63 -18.79 16.26
C GLU A 258 7.12 -18.14 17.57
N TYR A 259 8.16 -17.31 17.51
CA TYR A 259 8.68 -16.55 18.63
C TYR A 259 7.61 -15.65 19.26
N LEU A 260 6.84 -14.92 18.44
CA LEU A 260 5.72 -14.09 18.91
C LEU A 260 4.61 -14.89 19.61
N ARG A 261 4.54 -16.21 19.38
CA ARG A 261 3.62 -17.13 20.06
C ARG A 261 4.26 -17.84 21.26
N GLY A 262 5.42 -17.36 21.72
CA GLY A 262 6.14 -17.90 22.87
C GLY A 262 7.04 -19.10 22.55
N LYS A 263 7.35 -19.39 21.27
CA LYS A 263 8.20 -20.51 20.85
C LYS A 263 9.48 -20.01 20.17
N GLY A 264 10.52 -19.72 20.97
CA GLY A 264 11.74 -19.04 20.48
C GLY A 264 12.81 -19.90 19.83
N ALA A 265 12.82 -21.23 20.00
CA ALA A 265 13.94 -22.09 19.59
C ALA A 265 14.31 -21.94 18.10
N LYS A 266 13.31 -21.95 17.21
CA LYS A 266 13.57 -21.81 15.77
C LYS A 266 14.10 -20.44 15.36
N LEU A 267 13.81 -19.40 16.16
CA LEU A 267 14.33 -18.07 15.88
C LEU A 267 15.83 -18.02 16.17
N HIS A 268 16.28 -18.66 17.26
CA HIS A 268 17.70 -18.84 17.52
C HIS A 268 18.40 -19.62 16.41
N ASP A 269 17.83 -20.75 15.96
CA ASP A 269 18.38 -21.53 14.84
C ASP A 269 18.50 -20.68 13.56
N ALA A 270 17.49 -19.85 13.27
CA ALA A 270 17.51 -18.95 12.12
C ALA A 270 18.60 -17.88 12.25
N PHE A 271 18.79 -17.29 13.44
CA PHE A 271 19.85 -16.30 13.66
C PHE A 271 21.24 -16.91 13.62
N GLU A 272 21.45 -18.15 14.07
CA GLU A 272 22.73 -18.86 13.90
C GLU A 272 23.09 -19.04 12.42
N ILE A 273 22.12 -19.39 11.58
CA ILE A 273 22.31 -19.49 10.13
C ILE A 273 22.61 -18.12 9.53
N LEU A 274 21.87 -17.09 9.94
CA LEU A 274 22.07 -15.72 9.46
C LEU A 274 23.46 -15.18 9.83
N ASP A 275 23.92 -15.44 11.05
CA ASP A 275 25.25 -15.07 11.53
C ASP A 275 26.34 -15.76 10.71
N LYS A 276 26.18 -17.06 10.45
CA LYS A 276 27.08 -17.83 9.59
C LYS A 276 27.08 -17.35 8.13
N TYR A 277 25.96 -16.86 7.61
CA TYR A 277 25.94 -16.25 6.27
C TYR A 277 26.79 -14.97 6.21
N LEU A 278 26.86 -14.22 7.30
CA LEU A 278 27.64 -12.99 7.41
C LEU A 278 29.11 -13.23 7.79
N GLU A 279 29.48 -14.44 8.20
CA GLU A 279 30.87 -14.80 8.50
C GLU A 279 31.78 -14.49 7.29
N GLY A 280 32.78 -13.64 7.55
CA GLY A 280 33.75 -13.17 6.58
C GLY A 280 33.20 -12.24 5.49
N LYS A 281 31.96 -11.75 5.60
CA LYS A 281 31.29 -10.94 4.56
C LYS A 281 30.84 -9.59 5.08
N LYS A 282 30.91 -8.58 4.21
CA LYS A 282 30.47 -7.23 4.54
C LYS A 282 28.94 -7.08 4.49
N TRP A 283 28.29 -7.78 3.56
CA TRP A 283 26.85 -7.76 3.30
C TRP A 283 26.34 -9.19 3.15
N ILE A 284 25.03 -9.38 3.27
CA ILE A 284 24.46 -10.73 3.43
C ILE A 284 24.69 -11.64 2.20
N ALA A 285 24.87 -11.03 1.03
CA ALA A 285 25.14 -11.71 -0.22
C ALA A 285 26.61 -11.63 -0.67
N GLY A 286 27.52 -11.02 0.10
CA GLY A 286 28.93 -10.87 -0.29
C GLY A 286 29.53 -9.51 0.09
N ASP A 287 30.28 -8.90 -0.82
CA ASP A 287 31.04 -7.68 -0.53
C ASP A 287 30.28 -6.39 -0.85
N SER A 288 29.15 -6.49 -1.56
CA SER A 288 28.29 -5.37 -1.96
C SER A 288 26.88 -5.51 -1.41
N LYS A 289 26.25 -4.37 -1.11
CA LYS A 289 24.87 -4.27 -0.62
C LYS A 289 23.89 -4.70 -1.71
N THR A 290 22.87 -5.47 -1.37
CA THR A 290 21.87 -5.99 -2.32
C THR A 290 20.43 -5.84 -1.80
N ILE A 291 19.44 -6.17 -2.62
CA ILE A 291 18.04 -6.24 -2.19
C ILE A 291 17.82 -7.25 -1.04
N ALA A 292 18.69 -8.24 -0.87
CA ALA A 292 18.63 -9.14 0.28
C ALA A 292 18.91 -8.41 1.60
N ASP A 293 19.85 -7.45 1.60
CA ASP A 293 20.11 -6.62 2.78
C ASP A 293 18.90 -5.74 3.10
N SER A 294 18.25 -5.17 2.07
CA SER A 294 17.03 -4.37 2.24
C SER A 294 15.86 -5.17 2.83
N SER A 295 15.71 -6.44 2.44
CA SER A 295 14.67 -7.32 2.97
C SER A 295 14.97 -7.69 4.43
N LEU A 296 16.18 -8.16 4.70
CA LEU A 296 16.55 -8.68 6.02
C LEU A 296 16.65 -7.59 7.09
N ILE A 297 17.08 -6.37 6.75
CA ILE A 297 17.21 -5.30 7.75
C ILE A 297 15.85 -4.94 8.36
N SER A 298 14.78 -4.95 7.55
CA SER A 298 13.41 -4.74 8.01
C SER A 298 12.95 -5.85 8.96
N SER A 299 13.22 -7.11 8.62
CA SER A 299 12.83 -8.25 9.45
C SER A 299 13.61 -8.26 10.77
N VAL A 300 14.93 -8.04 10.73
CA VAL A 300 15.78 -8.00 11.95
C VAL A 300 15.39 -6.85 12.87
N ALA A 301 15.07 -5.66 12.33
CA ALA A 301 14.57 -4.55 13.13
C ALA A 301 13.25 -4.87 13.84
N SER A 302 12.34 -5.56 13.16
CA SER A 302 11.06 -5.99 13.75
C SER A 302 11.27 -7.01 14.87
N ILE A 303 12.23 -7.92 14.67
CA ILE A 303 12.59 -8.96 15.63
C ILE A 303 13.24 -8.36 16.89
N GLU A 304 14.18 -7.42 16.71
CA GLU A 304 14.79 -6.66 17.80
C GLU A 304 13.72 -5.89 18.59
N SER A 305 12.81 -5.21 17.88
CA SER A 305 11.70 -4.46 18.50
C SER A 305 10.73 -5.35 19.29
N ALA A 306 10.64 -6.63 18.95
CA ALA A 306 9.87 -7.63 19.69
C ALA A 306 10.64 -8.22 20.90
N GLY A 307 11.79 -7.64 21.26
CA GLY A 307 12.58 -7.99 22.43
C GLY A 307 13.54 -9.16 22.22
N PHE A 308 13.78 -9.60 20.98
CA PHE A 308 14.82 -10.60 20.70
C PHE A 308 16.20 -9.93 20.70
N ASP A 309 17.13 -10.48 21.47
CA ASP A 309 18.47 -9.90 21.63
C ASP A 309 19.39 -10.30 20.47
N VAL A 310 19.49 -9.40 19.49
CA VAL A 310 20.31 -9.53 18.28
C VAL A 310 21.80 -9.50 18.60
N ASP A 311 22.23 -8.93 19.73
CA ASP A 311 23.64 -8.79 20.08
C ASP A 311 24.31 -10.11 20.45
N ASN A 312 23.53 -11.17 20.70
CA ASN A 312 24.04 -12.53 20.83
C ASN A 312 24.67 -13.09 19.54
N TYR A 313 24.44 -12.42 18.40
CA TYR A 313 24.90 -12.84 17.07
C TYR A 313 25.82 -11.78 16.49
N SER A 314 27.12 -11.90 16.78
CA SER A 314 28.10 -10.83 16.54
C SER A 314 28.20 -10.39 15.07
N ASN A 315 28.10 -11.29 14.09
CA ASN A 315 28.15 -10.93 12.68
C ASN A 315 26.84 -10.23 12.27
N VAL A 316 25.69 -10.71 12.78
CA VAL A 316 24.39 -10.07 12.56
C VAL A 316 24.35 -8.67 13.16
N SER A 317 24.70 -8.48 14.43
CA SER A 317 24.71 -7.17 15.09
C SER A 317 25.61 -6.18 14.37
N ASN A 318 26.84 -6.59 14.02
CA ASN A 318 27.76 -5.75 13.25
C ASN A 318 27.22 -5.37 11.86
N TRP A 319 26.60 -6.30 11.16
CA TRP A 319 25.94 -6.04 9.88
C TRP A 319 24.74 -5.13 10.04
N PHE A 320 23.90 -5.34 11.05
CA PHE A 320 22.68 -4.60 11.28
C PHE A 320 22.98 -3.12 11.55
N ILE A 321 23.90 -2.82 12.48
CA ILE A 321 24.37 -1.45 12.76
C ILE A 321 24.90 -0.76 11.50
N ARG A 322 25.66 -1.48 10.66
CA ARG A 322 26.18 -0.95 9.40
C ARG A 322 25.06 -0.70 8.39
N ALA A 323 24.12 -1.62 8.29
CA ALA A 323 23.02 -1.56 7.36
C ALA A 323 22.12 -0.35 7.69
N GLN A 324 21.76 -0.14 8.97
CA GLN A 324 20.98 1.00 9.46
C GLN A 324 21.57 2.36 9.06
N LYS A 325 22.91 2.47 9.03
CA LYS A 325 23.62 3.70 8.63
C LYS A 325 23.73 3.88 7.12
N SER A 326 23.58 2.80 6.36
CA SER A 326 23.85 2.76 4.92
C SER A 326 22.62 2.87 4.04
N PHE A 327 21.43 2.60 4.58
CA PHE A 327 20.17 2.74 3.86
C PHE A 327 19.68 4.18 4.02
N PRO A 328 19.51 4.93 2.90
CA PRO A 328 18.92 6.26 2.98
C PRO A 328 17.53 6.13 3.60
N ASP A 329 17.17 7.10 4.44
CA ASP A 329 15.83 7.19 5.03
C ASP A 329 15.43 5.95 5.86
N TYR A 330 16.39 5.15 6.33
CA TYR A 330 16.12 3.98 7.18
C TYR A 330 15.24 4.33 8.39
N LYS A 331 15.58 5.41 9.10
CA LYS A 331 14.85 5.87 10.29
C LYS A 331 13.41 6.28 9.99
N SER A 332 13.15 6.91 8.85
CA SER A 332 11.78 7.30 8.45
C SER A 332 11.00 6.13 7.85
N THR A 333 11.68 5.07 7.37
CA THR A 333 11.04 3.91 6.73
C THR A 333 10.62 2.82 7.70
N ILE A 334 11.41 2.54 8.75
CA ILE A 334 11.11 1.50 9.75
C ILE A 334 10.15 1.99 10.84
N GLY A 335 9.82 3.29 10.84
CA GLY A 335 9.19 3.96 11.98
C GLY A 335 10.19 4.10 13.13
N ALA A 336 10.11 5.19 13.89
CA ALA A 336 10.68 5.16 15.23
C ALA A 336 10.10 3.94 15.93
N GLY A 337 10.96 3.01 16.38
CA GLY A 337 10.53 1.84 17.13
C GLY A 337 9.52 2.27 18.18
N LEU A 338 8.56 1.41 18.49
CA LEU A 338 7.60 1.64 19.56
C LEU A 338 8.39 1.88 20.86
N GLU A 339 8.71 3.14 21.15
CA GLU A 339 9.17 3.60 22.44
C GLU A 339 7.95 3.47 23.34
N TYR A 340 7.93 2.39 24.12
CA TYR A 340 6.96 2.17 25.19
C TYR A 340 7.18 3.12 26.36
#